data_AF-A0A4R5B927-F1
#
_entry.id   AF-A0A4R5B927-F1
#
_cell.length_a   1.000
_cell.length_b   1.000
_cell.length_c   1.000
_cell.angle_alpha   90.00
_cell.angle_beta   90.00
_cell.angle_gamma   90.00
#
_symmetry.space_group_name_H-M   'P 1'
#
loop_
_entity.id
_entity.type
_entity.pdbx_description
1 polymer ?
#
loop_
_entity_poly.entity_id
_entity_poly.type
_entity_poly.pdbx_seq_one_letter_code
_entity_poly.pdbx_strand_id
1 'polypeptide(L)'
;MADLDPVRRLRIMAESIPGATYAEQVFDNTFSEVWAIASDLETELPMLLTDVRTMRITRSDGEHLEAKAIGRLGQRARFDIVMRPGWCWMQSRFLHGGLAATATSKGTRVAFTGALRLPGMALATP
;
A
#
# COMPACT_ATOMS: atom_id res chain seq x y z
N MET A 1 -22.49 -13.42 -0.63
CA MET A 1 -21.42 -12.69 0.11
C MET A 1 -20.91 -11.65 -0.86
N ALA A 2 -21.30 -10.39 -0.72
CA ALA A 2 -20.79 -9.34 -1.59
C ALA A 2 -19.32 -9.13 -1.22
N ASP A 3 -18.39 -9.64 -2.02
CA ASP A 3 -16.98 -9.36 -1.82
C ASP A 3 -16.79 -7.85 -1.87
N LEU A 4 -16.15 -7.31 -0.84
CA LEU A 4 -16.03 -5.87 -0.71
C LEU A 4 -14.98 -5.43 -1.72
N ASP A 5 -15.37 -4.55 -2.64
CA ASP A 5 -14.47 -3.92 -3.60
C ASP A 5 -13.14 -3.49 -2.94
N PRO A 6 -11.96 -3.84 -3.50
CA PRO A 6 -10.67 -3.60 -2.85
C PRO A 6 -10.43 -2.15 -2.44
N VAL A 7 -10.89 -1.19 -3.25
CA VAL A 7 -10.75 0.24 -2.95
C VAL A 7 -11.63 0.62 -1.75
N ARG A 8 -12.88 0.15 -1.74
CA ARG A 8 -13.77 0.35 -0.58
C ARG A 8 -13.23 -0.31 0.69
N ARG A 9 -12.63 -1.48 0.58
CA ARG A 9 -11.94 -2.16 1.70
C ARG A 9 -10.80 -1.32 2.24
N LEU A 10 -10.00 -0.72 1.36
CA LEU A 10 -8.86 0.11 1.76
C LEU A 10 -9.31 1.37 2.49
N ARG A 11 -10.40 1.99 2.03
CA ARG A 11 -11.00 3.15 2.70
C ARG A 11 -11.39 2.85 4.13
N ILE A 12 -12.08 1.73 4.37
CA ILE A 12 -12.47 1.31 5.73
C ILE A 12 -11.22 1.08 6.60
N MET A 13 -10.19 0.44 6.05
CA MET A 13 -8.93 0.24 6.77
C MET A 13 -8.28 1.58 7.14
N ALA A 14 -8.20 2.53 6.21
CA ALA A 14 -7.65 3.85 6.46
C ALA A 14 -8.44 4.60 7.55
N GLU A 15 -9.77 4.60 7.48
CA GLU A 15 -10.65 5.24 8.47
C GLU A 15 -10.50 4.61 9.88
N SER A 16 -10.07 3.34 9.98
CA SER A 16 -9.85 2.63 11.25
C SER A 16 -8.46 2.83 11.86
N ILE A 17 -7.51 3.45 11.13
CA ILE A 17 -6.12 3.61 11.57
C ILE A 17 -5.90 5.09 11.94
N PRO A 18 -5.63 5.40 13.22
CA PRO A 18 -5.32 6.75 13.64
C PRO A 18 -4.16 7.35 12.83
N GLY A 19 -4.35 8.56 12.32
CA GLY A 19 -3.34 9.28 11.54
C GLY A 19 -3.08 8.71 10.14
N ALA A 20 -3.92 7.81 9.64
CA ALA A 20 -3.82 7.36 8.26
C ALA A 20 -4.27 8.45 7.28
N THR A 21 -3.53 8.59 6.20
CA THR A 21 -3.95 9.35 5.02
C THR A 21 -4.64 8.42 4.04
N TYR A 22 -5.57 8.96 3.26
CA TYR A 22 -6.24 8.24 2.18
C TYR A 22 -6.32 9.14 0.95
N ALA A 23 -5.93 8.60 -0.19
CA ALA A 23 -6.06 9.24 -1.49
C ALA A 23 -6.67 8.25 -2.48
N GLU A 24 -7.55 8.73 -3.35
CA GLU A 24 -8.20 7.94 -4.39
C GLU A 24 -8.19 8.71 -5.70
N GLN A 25 -7.92 8.01 -6.80
CA GLN A 25 -7.94 8.57 -8.15
C GLN A 25 -8.45 7.54 -9.15
N VAL A 26 -9.07 8.03 -10.23
CA VAL A 26 -9.45 7.20 -11.38
C VAL A 26 -8.49 7.50 -12.52
N PHE A 27 -7.93 6.45 -13.10
CA PHE A 27 -7.08 6.49 -14.28
C PHE A 27 -7.86 5.93 -15.48
N ASP A 28 -7.67 6.52 -16.66
CA ASP A 28 -8.33 6.06 -17.89
C ASP A 28 -7.76 4.72 -18.41
N ASN A 29 -6.65 4.25 -17.82
CA ASN A 29 -5.99 2.99 -18.13
C ASN A 29 -6.77 1.76 -17.65
N THR A 30 -6.48 0.62 -18.27
CA THR A 30 -7.04 -0.67 -17.86
C THR A 30 -6.47 -1.13 -16.52
N PHE A 31 -7.22 -2.00 -15.83
CA PHE A 31 -6.80 -2.52 -14.54
C PHE A 31 -5.45 -3.24 -14.64
N SER A 32 -5.24 -4.03 -15.69
CA SER A 32 -3.99 -4.77 -15.88
C SER A 32 -2.79 -3.85 -16.06
N GLU A 33 -2.92 -2.75 -16.82
CA GLU A 33 -1.85 -1.76 -17.01
C GLU A 33 -1.50 -1.06 -15.70
N VAL A 34 -2.53 -0.58 -14.99
CA VAL A 34 -2.34 0.10 -13.70
C VAL A 34 -1.77 -0.85 -12.66
N TRP A 35 -2.27 -2.08 -12.59
CA TRP A 35 -1.84 -3.05 -11.60
C TRP A 35 -0.43 -3.57 -11.85
N ALA A 36 -0.01 -3.69 -13.12
CA ALA A 36 1.38 -4.03 -13.45
C ALA A 36 2.38 -3.03 -12.85
N ILE A 37 2.04 -1.74 -12.82
CA ILE A 37 2.86 -0.68 -12.21
C ILE A 37 2.71 -0.70 -10.69
N ALA A 38 1.47 -0.72 -10.20
CA ALA A 38 1.16 -0.66 -8.77
C ALA A 38 1.70 -1.85 -7.97
N SER A 39 1.81 -3.02 -8.60
CA SER A 39 2.35 -4.24 -7.97
C SER A 39 3.87 -4.37 -8.10
N ASP A 40 4.54 -3.49 -8.85
CA ASP A 40 6.01 -3.44 -8.88
C ASP A 40 6.55 -2.71 -7.66
N LEU A 41 6.85 -3.52 -6.64
CA LEU A 41 7.32 -3.09 -5.35
C LEU A 41 8.81 -2.71 -5.32
N GLU A 42 9.61 -3.15 -6.29
CA GLU A 42 11.07 -2.97 -6.27
C GLU A 42 11.51 -1.79 -7.15
N THR A 43 10.80 -1.53 -8.25
CA THR A 43 11.16 -0.50 -9.24
C THR A 43 10.28 0.74 -9.12
N GLU A 44 8.96 0.56 -9.14
CA GLU A 44 8.00 1.66 -9.25
C GLU A 44 7.65 2.25 -7.87
N LEU A 45 7.47 1.41 -6.85
CA LEU A 45 7.09 1.88 -5.52
C LEU A 45 8.09 2.88 -4.89
N PRO A 46 9.42 2.70 -4.98
CA PRO A 46 10.38 3.72 -4.52
C PRO A 46 10.29 5.06 -5.25
N MET A 47 9.77 5.07 -6.49
CA MET A 47 9.50 6.31 -7.24
C MET A 47 8.23 7.00 -6.73
N LEU A 48 7.23 6.21 -6.29
CA LEU A 48 5.97 6.71 -5.72
C LEU A 48 6.13 7.19 -4.28
N LEU A 49 7.03 6.59 -3.50
CA LEU A 49 7.29 6.97 -2.11
C LEU A 49 8.55 7.83 -2.00
N THR A 50 8.36 9.13 -1.76
CA THR A 50 9.44 10.13 -1.71
C THR A 50 10.58 9.74 -0.76
N ASP A 51 10.28 9.03 0.32
CA ASP A 51 11.24 8.72 1.39
C ASP A 51 11.96 7.38 1.25
N VAL A 52 11.59 6.56 0.26
CA VAL A 52 12.20 5.24 0.03
C VAL A 52 13.31 5.36 -1.02
N ARG A 53 14.50 4.86 -0.68
CA ARG A 53 15.64 4.80 -1.61
C ARG A 53 15.68 3.49 -2.38
N THR A 54 15.47 2.38 -1.68
CA THR A 54 15.47 1.03 -2.27
C THR A 54 14.45 0.17 -1.56
N MET A 55 13.76 -0.69 -2.30
CA MET A 55 12.95 -1.77 -1.76
C MET A 55 13.38 -3.07 -2.44
N ARG A 56 13.55 -4.13 -1.67
CA ARG A 56 13.94 -5.45 -2.20
C ARG A 56 13.13 -6.56 -1.55
N ILE A 57 12.48 -7.39 -2.36
CA ILE A 57 11.79 -8.58 -1.90
C ILE A 57 12.83 -9.61 -1.45
N THR A 58 12.70 -10.08 -0.21
CA THR A 58 13.59 -11.08 0.39
C THR A 58 12.97 -12.46 0.48
N ARG A 59 11.64 -12.55 0.46
CA ARG A 59 10.90 -13.81 0.46
C ARG A 59 9.58 -13.64 -0.26
N SER A 60 9.15 -14.69 -0.97
CA SER A 60 7.85 -14.77 -1.63
C SER A 60 7.24 -16.14 -1.35
N ASP A 61 6.01 -16.15 -0.81
CA ASP A 61 5.25 -17.33 -0.44
C ASP A 61 3.76 -17.10 -0.79
N GLY A 62 3.41 -17.36 -2.05
CA GLY A 62 2.08 -17.10 -2.58
C GLY A 62 1.71 -15.60 -2.50
N GLU A 63 0.64 -15.29 -1.76
CA GLU A 63 0.19 -13.91 -1.53
C GLU A 63 1.04 -13.16 -0.48
N HIS A 64 1.90 -13.86 0.27
CA HIS A 64 2.71 -13.28 1.33
C HIS A 64 4.14 -12.99 0.85
N LEU A 65 4.55 -11.73 0.92
CA LEU A 65 5.90 -11.30 0.57
C LEU A 65 6.58 -10.69 1.80
N GLU A 66 7.90 -10.80 1.85
CA GLU A 66 8.74 -10.03 2.78
C GLU A 66 9.67 -9.14 1.99
N ALA A 67 9.82 -7.88 2.38
CA ALA A 67 10.74 -6.95 1.74
C ALA A 67 11.62 -6.21 2.75
N LYS A 68 12.80 -5.80 2.31
CA LYS A 68 13.67 -4.86 3.03
C LYS A 68 13.67 -3.54 2.28
N ALA A 69 13.32 -2.46 2.98
CA ALA A 69 13.42 -1.11 2.47
C ALA A 69 14.54 -0.34 3.17
N ILE A 70 15.22 0.51 2.41
CA ILE A 70 16.17 1.50 2.91
C ILE A 70 15.60 2.87 2.53
N GLY A 71 15.37 3.72 3.53
CA GLY A 71 14.94 5.09 3.30
C GLY A 71 16.09 6.02 2.92
N ARG A 72 15.75 7.22 2.43
CA ARG A 72 16.76 8.20 2.00
C ARG A 72 17.65 8.71 3.13
N LEU A 73 17.19 8.64 4.38
CA LEU A 73 17.97 8.98 5.59
C LEU A 73 18.76 7.78 6.15
N GLY A 74 18.84 6.66 5.42
CA GLY A 74 19.61 5.47 5.80
C GLY A 74 18.88 4.52 6.76
N GLN A 75 17.67 4.86 7.20
CA GLN A 75 16.83 4.01 8.02
C GLN A 75 16.45 2.72 7.27
N ARG A 76 16.43 1.59 7.98
CA ARG A 76 16.12 0.28 7.41
C ARG A 76 14.86 -0.28 8.05
N ALA A 77 13.93 -0.75 7.21
CA ALA A 77 12.71 -1.40 7.66
C ALA A 77 12.52 -2.73 6.94
N ARG A 78 11.98 -3.71 7.67
CA ARG A 78 11.45 -4.94 7.10
C ARG A 78 9.94 -4.76 6.97
N PHE A 79 9.41 -5.16 5.83
CA PHE A 79 8.00 -5.14 5.51
C PHE A 79 7.47 -6.55 5.36
N ASP A 80 6.32 -6.80 5.98
CA ASP A 80 5.48 -7.95 5.71
C ASP A 80 4.34 -7.47 4.80
N ILE A 81 4.17 -8.13 3.66
CA ILE A 81 3.32 -7.68 2.56
C ILE A 81 2.32 -8.78 2.23
N VAL A 82 1.07 -8.39 1.99
CA VAL A 82 0.04 -9.23 1.38
C VAL A 82 -0.28 -8.65 0.01
N MET A 83 0.08 -9.38 -1.04
CA MET A 83 -0.09 -9.01 -2.44
C MET A 83 -1.10 -9.95 -3.11
N ARG A 84 -2.17 -9.37 -3.64
CA ARG A 84 -3.25 -10.05 -4.38
C ARG A 84 -3.64 -9.19 -5.57
N PRO A 85 -4.31 -9.71 -6.61
CA PRO A 85 -4.83 -8.87 -7.67
C PRO A 85 -5.70 -7.72 -7.12
N GLY A 86 -5.29 -6.48 -7.38
CA GLY A 86 -6.01 -5.27 -6.96
C GLY A 86 -5.84 -4.92 -5.47
N TRP A 87 -4.99 -5.64 -4.73
CA TRP A 87 -4.75 -5.38 -3.32
C TRP A 87 -3.29 -5.60 -2.93
N CYS A 88 -2.68 -4.57 -2.35
CA CYS A 88 -1.38 -4.63 -1.72
C CYS A 88 -1.50 -3.98 -0.34
N TRP A 89 -1.20 -4.76 0.70
CA TRP A 89 -1.06 -4.24 2.05
C TRP A 89 0.35 -4.50 2.54
N MET A 90 1.00 -3.49 3.08
CA MET A 90 2.35 -3.59 3.61
C MET A 90 2.42 -3.01 5.02
N GLN A 91 3.11 -3.70 5.91
CA GLN A 91 3.34 -3.21 7.26
C GLN A 91 4.79 -3.39 7.65
N SER A 92 5.30 -2.43 8.39
CA SER A 92 6.57 -2.55 9.10
C SER A 92 6.37 -2.16 10.56
N ARG A 93 7.45 -2.16 11.34
CA ARG A 93 7.42 -1.66 12.71
C ARG A 93 7.10 -0.16 12.82
N PHE A 94 7.26 0.61 11.73
CA PHE A 94 7.15 2.07 11.73
C PHE A 94 6.01 2.64 10.90
N LEU A 95 5.44 1.86 9.98
CA LEU A 95 4.38 2.34 9.11
C LEU A 95 3.48 1.23 8.58
N HIS A 96 2.25 1.59 8.27
CA HIS A 96 1.35 0.87 7.39
C HIS A 96 1.32 1.58 6.03
N GLY A 97 1.27 0.79 4.97
CA GLY A 97 1.00 1.24 3.62
C GLY A 97 -0.03 0.33 2.98
N GLY A 98 -0.87 0.89 2.12
CA GLY A 98 -1.83 0.11 1.38
C GLY A 98 -2.11 0.73 0.03
N LEU A 99 -2.31 -0.13 -0.96
CA LEU A 99 -2.63 0.22 -2.32
C LEU A 99 -3.70 -0.74 -2.81
N ALA A 100 -4.77 -0.21 -3.37
CA ALA A 100 -5.87 -1.00 -3.90
C ALA A 100 -6.26 -0.47 -5.26
N ALA A 101 -6.68 -1.35 -6.15
CA ALA A 101 -7.19 -0.99 -7.46
C ALA A 101 -8.43 -1.83 -7.80
N THR A 102 -9.35 -1.23 -8.54
CA THR A 102 -10.54 -1.91 -9.04
C THR A 102 -10.91 -1.39 -10.41
N ALA A 103 -11.38 -2.29 -11.27
CA ALA A 103 -11.89 -1.93 -12.59
C ALA A 103 -13.24 -1.22 -12.46
N THR A 104 -13.44 -0.16 -13.23
CA THR A 104 -14.70 0.59 -13.29
C THR A 104 -15.14 0.77 -14.74
N SER A 105 -16.34 1.30 -14.96
CA SER A 105 -16.82 1.63 -16.31
C SER A 105 -16.05 2.76 -17.00
N LYS A 106 -15.26 3.55 -16.26
CA LYS A 106 -14.50 4.71 -16.75
C LYS A 106 -12.99 4.53 -16.72
N GLY A 107 -12.51 3.29 -16.52
CA GLY A 107 -11.08 3.00 -16.31
C GLY A 107 -10.84 2.35 -14.95
N THR A 108 -9.69 2.59 -14.34
CA THR A 108 -9.27 1.93 -13.10
C THR A 108 -9.26 2.91 -11.94
N ARG A 109 -10.01 2.60 -10.89
CA ARG A 109 -9.96 3.34 -9.64
C ARG A 109 -8.86 2.77 -8.77
N VAL A 110 -7.97 3.63 -8.29
CA VAL A 110 -6.86 3.29 -7.42
C VAL A 110 -6.98 4.09 -6.14
N ALA A 111 -6.68 3.47 -5.02
CA ALA A 111 -6.58 4.13 -3.74
C ALA A 111 -5.27 3.77 -3.05
N PHE A 112 -4.72 4.75 -2.34
CA PHE A 112 -3.52 4.63 -1.54
C PHE A 112 -3.81 5.09 -0.10
N THR A 113 -3.19 4.42 0.86
CA THR A 113 -3.16 4.83 2.25
C THR A 113 -1.78 4.66 2.85
N GLY A 114 -1.40 5.58 3.74
CA GLY A 114 -0.18 5.50 4.51
C GLY A 114 -0.43 5.99 5.94
N ALA A 115 0.16 5.32 6.92
CA ALA A 115 0.06 5.73 8.32
C ALA A 115 1.35 5.41 9.06
N LEU A 116 1.81 6.31 9.94
CA LEU A 116 2.89 6.00 10.85
C LEU A 116 2.40 5.08 11.98
N ARG A 117 3.20 4.07 12.31
CA ARG A 117 3.06 3.22 13.50
C ARG A 117 3.97 3.78 14.60
N LEU A 118 3.45 4.75 15.35
CA LEU A 118 4.11 5.23 16.56
C LEU A 118 3.46 4.60 17.81
N PRO A 119 4.25 4.05 18.75
CA PRO A 119 3.73 3.65 20.04
C PRO A 119 3.01 4.84 20.71
N GLY A 120 1.75 4.67 21.10
CA GLY A 120 0.97 5.71 21.79
C GLY A 120 0.17 6.67 20.90
N MET A 121 0.24 6.57 19.57
CA MET A 121 -0.55 7.44 18.66
C MET A 121 -2.07 7.26 18.84
N ALA A 122 -2.50 6.04 19.19
CA ALA A 122 -3.90 5.74 19.51
C ALA A 122 -4.40 6.48 20.78
N LEU A 123 -3.51 6.94 21.66
CA LEU A 123 -3.85 7.72 22.86
C LEU A 123 -3.84 9.24 22.60
N ALA A 124 -3.31 9.68 21.46
CA ALA A 124 -3.18 11.09 21.09
C ALA A 124 -4.33 11.58 20.19
N THR A 125 -5.31 10.70 19.91
CA THR A 125 -6.52 11.07 19.16
C THR A 125 -7.59 11.50 20.19
N PRO A 126 -8.14 12.73 20.09
CA PRO A 126 -9.13 13.24 21.05
C PRO A 126 -10.45 12.47 21.02
#